data_AF-A0A4R5V085-F1
#
_entry.id   AF-A0A4R5V085-F1
#
_cell.length_a   1.000
_cell.length_b   1.000
_cell.length_c   1.000
_cell.angle_alpha   90.00
_cell.angle_beta   90.00
_cell.angle_gamma   90.00
#
_symmetry.space_group_name_H-M   'P 1'
#
loop_
_entity.id
_entity.type
_entity.pdbx_description
1 polymer ?
#
loop_
_entity_poly.entity_id
_entity_poly.type
_entity_poly.pdbx_seq_one_letter_code
_entity_poly.pdbx_strand_id
1 'polypeptide(L)' 'MSQRRFRFHIAMILIALVIGGLSLWQSGFWLNEADTVPNFTAMAMVFLVISQGMMLKAGLKKGKE' A
#
# COMPACT_ATOMS: atom_id res chain seq x y z
N MET A 1 1.29 -8.60 -18.38
CA MET A 1 0.31 -7.54 -18.04
C MET A 1 0.49 -6.34 -18.98
N SER A 2 -0.58 -5.62 -19.37
CA SER A 2 -0.43 -4.39 -20.17
C SER A 2 0.32 -3.30 -19.40
N GLN A 3 1.15 -2.50 -20.10
CA GLN A 3 1.88 -1.35 -19.55
C GLN A 3 0.98 -0.39 -18.76
N ARG A 4 -0.25 -0.13 -19.24
CA ARG A 4 -1.21 0.74 -18.55
C ARG A 4 -1.58 0.19 -17.17
N ARG A 5 -1.83 -1.12 -17.09
CA ARG A 5 -2.20 -1.79 -15.85
C ARG A 5 -1.03 -1.85 -14.87
N PHE A 6 0.20 -2.06 -15.35
CA PHE A 6 1.40 -2.02 -14.51
C PHE A 6 1.60 -0.64 -13.87
N ARG A 7 1.54 0.44 -14.67
CA ARG A 7 1.66 1.82 -14.16
C ARG A 7 0.57 2.15 -13.14
N PHE A 8 -0.64 1.65 -13.34
CA PHE A 8 -1.73 1.81 -12.38
C PHE A 8 -1.42 1.19 -11.01
N HIS A 9 -0.95 -0.06 -10.96
CA HIS A 9 -0.59 -0.70 -9.68
C HIS A 9 0.58 0.03 -8.98
N ILE A 10 1.58 0.48 -9.74
CA ILE A 10 2.69 1.27 -9.18
C ILE A 10 2.17 2.60 -8.61
N ALA A 11 1.28 3.30 -9.33
CA ALA A 11 0.67 4.53 -8.84
C ALA A 11 -0.13 4.30 -7.55
N MET A 12 -0.90 3.21 -7.47
CA MET A 12 -1.64 2.83 -6.26
C MET A 12 -0.71 2.55 -5.08
N ILE A 13 0.41 1.88 -5.30
CA ILE A 13 1.43 1.65 -4.25
C ILE A 13 2.01 2.98 -3.78
N LEU A 14 2.38 3.88 -4.70
CA LEU A 14 2.92 5.19 -4.35
C LEU A 14 1.93 6.02 -3.52
N ILE A 15 0.65 6.05 -3.91
CA ILE A 15 -0.40 6.74 -3.16
C ILE A 15 -0.54 6.13 -1.76
N ALA A 16 -0.56 4.80 -1.66
CA ALA A 16 -0.66 4.12 -0.36
C ALA A 16 0.54 4.41 0.54
N LEU A 17 1.75 4.51 -0.01
CA LEU A 17 2.95 4.89 0.74
C LEU A 17 2.88 6.35 1.22
N VAL A 18 2.38 7.27 0.40
CA VAL A 18 2.21 8.68 0.81
C VAL A 18 1.16 8.79 1.91
N ILE A 19 -0.04 8.23 1.73
CA ILE A 19 -1.10 8.31 2.73
C ILE A 19 -0.72 7.57 4.00
N GLY A 20 -0.14 6.37 3.89
CA GLY A 20 0.32 5.59 5.02
C GLY A 20 1.44 6.30 5.78
N GLY A 21 2.43 6.84 5.07
CA GLY A 21 3.54 7.60 5.66
C GLY A 21 3.05 8.87 6.38
N LEU A 22 2.15 9.64 5.77
CA LEU A 22 1.52 10.79 6.41
C LEU A 22 0.72 10.40 7.65
N SER A 23 -0.01 9.29 7.59
CA SER A 23 -0.76 8.77 8.74
C SER A 23 0.15 8.35 9.89
N LEU A 24 1.29 7.74 9.59
CA LEU A 24 2.29 7.38 10.59
C LEU A 24 3.00 8.61 11.17
N TRP A 25 3.26 9.63 10.34
CA TRP A 25 3.87 10.88 10.76
C TRP A 25 2.96 11.69 11.69
N GLN A 26 1.66 11.76 11.38
CA GLN A 26 0.70 12.55 12.16
C GLN A 26 0.24 11.84 13.43
N SER A 27 0.03 10.53 13.37
CA SER A 27 -0.68 9.76 14.42
C SER A 27 0.20 8.70 15.08
N GLY A 28 1.52 8.76 14.89
CA GLY A 28 2.45 7.78 15.42
C GLY A 28 2.41 6.41 14.72
N PHE A 29 3.41 5.59 15.07
CA PHE A 29 3.56 4.25 14.49
C PHE A 29 2.56 3.27 15.11
N TRP A 30 1.54 2.88 14.33
CA TRP A 30 0.51 1.87 14.66
C TRP A 30 -0.45 2.18 15.81
N LEU A 31 -0.01 2.90 16.83
CA LEU A 31 -0.83 3.36 17.95
C LEU A 31 -0.68 4.87 18.08
N ASN A 32 -1.81 5.56 18.19
CA ASN A 32 -1.81 6.97 18.54
C ASN A 32 -1.29 7.12 19.97
N GLU A 33 -0.16 7.81 20.15
CA GLU A 33 0.50 7.98 21.45
C GLU A 33 -0.41 8.67 22.50
N ALA A 34 -1.41 9.42 22.04
CA ALA A 34 -2.37 10.11 22.91
C ALA A 34 -3.50 9.21 23.44
N ASP A 35 -4.00 8.25 22.64
CA ASP A 35 -5.27 7.57 22.92
C ASP A 35 -5.21 6.03 22.84
N THR A 36 -4.04 5.43 22.59
CA THR A 36 -3.89 3.96 22.33
C THR A 36 -4.80 3.41 21.23
N VAL A 37 -5.38 4.29 20.40
CA VAL A 37 -6.24 3.90 19.29
C VAL A 37 -5.37 3.42 18.12
N PRO A 38 -5.69 2.29 17.49
CA PRO A 38 -4.95 1.81 16.33
C PRO A 38 -5.01 2.81 15.16
N ASN A 39 -3.87 2.99 14.50
CA ASN A 39 -3.78 3.74 13.25
C ASN A 39 -4.31 2.87 12.09
N PHE A 40 -5.64 2.72 12.03
CA PHE A 40 -6.32 1.89 11.03
C PHE A 40 -6.01 2.32 9.58
N THR A 41 -5.76 3.61 9.35
CA THR A 41 -5.32 4.11 8.05
C THR A 41 -3.97 3.53 7.67
N ALA A 42 -2.98 3.57 8.56
CA ALA A 42 -1.67 2.96 8.29
C ALA A 42 -1.80 1.45 8.04
N MET A 43 -2.61 0.74 8.83
CA MET A 43 -2.88 -0.68 8.63
C MET A 43 -3.51 -0.96 7.25
N ALA A 44 -4.54 -0.20 6.87
CA ALA A 44 -5.21 -0.35 5.59
C ALA A 44 -4.24 -0.11 4.40
N MET A 45 -3.36 0.88 4.52
CA MET A 45 -2.35 1.17 3.50
C MET A 45 -1.35 0.03 3.35
N VAL A 46 -0.95 -0.65 4.44
CA VAL A 46 -0.10 -1.85 4.37
C VAL A 46 -0.79 -2.98 3.61
N PHE A 47 -2.06 -3.27 3.92
CA PHE A 47 -2.81 -4.30 3.20
C PHE A 47 -2.97 -3.97 1.71
N LEU A 48 -3.18 -2.69 1.38
CA LEU A 48 -3.24 -2.23 -0.01
C LEU A 48 -1.92 -2.49 -0.72
N VAL A 49 -0.77 -2.11 -0.14
CA VAL A 49 0.55 -2.35 -0.72
C VAL A 49 0.79 -3.84 -0.96
N ILE A 50 0.47 -4.70 0.00
CA ILE A 50 0.59 -6.16 -0.13
C ILE A 50 -0.29 -6.68 -1.27
N SER A 51 -1.56 -6.25 -1.33
CA SER A 51 -2.52 -6.65 -2.37
C SER A 51 -2.03 -6.27 -3.78
N GLN A 52 -1.60 -5.01 -3.96
CA GLN A 52 -1.06 -4.55 -5.25
C GLN A 52 0.23 -5.29 -5.61
N GLY A 53 1.10 -5.56 -4.64
CA GLY A 53 2.33 -6.34 -4.83
C GLY A 53 2.06 -7.78 -5.29
N MET A 54 1.06 -8.45 -4.71
CA MET A 54 0.64 -9.80 -5.13
C MET A 54 0.07 -9.80 -6.55
N MET A 55 -0.80 -8.83 -6.89
CA MET A 55 -1.35 -8.71 -8.24
C MET A 55 -0.26 -8.44 -9.29
N LEU A 56 0.71 -7.59 -8.97
CA LEU A 56 1.87 -7.34 -9.82
C LEU A 56 2.71 -8.61 -10.02
N LYS A 57 3.03 -9.34 -8.94
CA LYS A 57 3.79 -10.59 -9.02
C LYS A 57 3.08 -11.64 -9.88
N ALA A 58 1.77 -11.81 -9.70
CA ALA A 58 0.97 -12.74 -10.50
C ALA A 58 0.89 -12.32 -11.98
N GLY A 59 0.68 -11.02 -12.25
CA GLY A 59 0.62 -10.47 -13.61
C GLY A 59 1.95 -10.49 -14.37
N LEU A 60 3.08 -10.47 -13.65
CA LEU A 60 4.43 -10.66 -14.19
C LEU A 60 4.73 -12.14 -14.43
N LYS A 61 4.33 -13.04 -13.52
CA LYS A 61 4.51 -14.49 -13.70
C LYS A 61 3.81 -15.00 -14.97
N LYS A 62 2.56 -14.58 -15.20
CA LYS A 62 1.78 -14.91 -16.41
C LYS A 62 2.33 -14.36 -17.73
N GLY A 63 3.28 -13.42 -17.70
CA GLY A 63 3.91 -12.88 -18.91
C GLY A 63 5.27 -13.49 -19.22
N LYS A 64 5.75 -14.41 -18.37
CA LYS A 64 7.01 -15.16 -18.55
C LYS A 64 6.77 -16.64 -18.93
N GLU A 65 5.51 -17.08 -18.90
CA GLU A 65 5.02 -18.32 -19.53
C GLU A 65 4.56 -17.99 -20.94
#